data_AF-A0A2K0WIP9-F1
#
_entry.id   AF-A0A2K0WIP9-F1
#
_cell.length_a   1.000
_cell.length_b   1.000
_cell.length_c   1.000
_cell.angle_alpha   90.00
_cell.angle_beta   90.00
_cell.angle_gamma   90.00
#
_symmetry.space_group_name_H-M   'P 1'
#
loop_
_entity.id
_entity.type
_entity.pdbx_description
1 polymer ?
#
loop_
_entity_poly.entity_id
_entity_poly.type
_entity_poly.pdbx_seq_one_letter_code
_entity_poly.pdbx_strand_id
1 'polypeptide(L)'
;MRNSSAGIYYGPLLYAFDIPYKETHHQPLKWTDRKPLADGEMHPKSHDYVLEPTELWQYAIDTDSIVVNTSISTVVDLPNPIFAKDAPPVFLTVDAWKIARPADNYTAVWAPIDPVVDKDKKEKIKLVPFGSAKLHIVQFPVAKPE
;
A
#
# COMPACT_ATOMS: atom_id res chain seq x y z
N MET A 1 20.47 -13.91 -10.56
CA MET A 1 19.77 -14.34 -9.34
C MET A 1 18.39 -13.73 -9.38
N ARG A 2 17.33 -14.54 -9.30
CA ARG A 2 15.94 -14.08 -9.41
C ARG A 2 15.48 -13.68 -8.01
N ASN A 3 14.99 -12.45 -7.86
CA ASN A 3 14.33 -11.97 -6.66
C ASN A 3 13.07 -12.82 -6.40
N SER A 4 13.03 -13.58 -5.30
CA SER A 4 11.85 -14.34 -4.85
C SER A 4 10.77 -13.41 -4.30
N SER A 5 10.21 -12.59 -5.19
CA SER A 5 9.15 -11.64 -4.86
C SER A 5 7.97 -11.80 -5.80
N ALA A 6 6.77 -11.57 -5.29
CA ALA A 6 5.53 -11.66 -6.04
C ALA A 6 4.79 -10.31 -6.04
N GLY A 7 4.17 -9.99 -7.17
CA GLY A 7 3.09 -9.02 -7.28
C GLY A 7 1.79 -9.77 -7.59
N ILE A 8 0.67 -9.30 -7.05
CA ILE A 8 -0.60 -10.04 -7.11
C ILE A 8 -1.56 -9.34 -8.05
N TYR A 9 -2.04 -10.08 -9.05
CA TYR A 9 -3.04 -9.62 -10.00
C TYR A 9 -4.30 -10.46 -9.88
N TYR A 10 -5.46 -9.81 -10.00
CA TYR A 10 -6.73 -10.49 -10.21
C TYR A 10 -7.49 -9.77 -11.33
N GLY A 11 -7.73 -10.51 -12.43
CA GLY A 11 -8.12 -9.90 -13.70
C GLY A 11 -7.05 -8.90 -14.19
N PRO A 12 -7.43 -7.71 -14.69
CA PRO A 12 -6.49 -6.70 -15.15
C PRO A 12 -5.92 -5.80 -14.04
N LEU A 13 -6.28 -6.04 -12.77
CA LEU A 13 -5.93 -5.15 -11.67
C LEU A 13 -4.77 -5.70 -10.84
N LEU A 14 -3.77 -4.85 -10.61
CA LEU A 14 -2.73 -5.04 -9.61
C LEU A 14 -3.29 -4.71 -8.22
N TYR A 15 -2.98 -5.55 -7.24
CA TYR A 15 -3.36 -5.35 -5.84
C TYR A 15 -2.16 -4.94 -4.99
N ALA A 16 -2.41 -4.07 -4.01
CA ALA A 16 -1.41 -3.47 -3.16
C ALA A 16 -1.84 -3.53 -1.70
N PHE A 17 -0.87 -3.61 -0.79
CA PHE A 17 -1.13 -3.37 0.63
C PHE A 17 -1.27 -1.86 0.84
N ASP A 18 -2.46 -1.42 1.26
CA ASP A 18 -2.75 -0.03 1.59
C ASP A 18 -2.20 0.27 2.98
N ILE A 19 -1.01 0.86 3.02
CA ILE A 19 -0.27 1.12 4.24
C ILE A 19 -1.09 2.11 5.06
N PRO A 20 -1.48 1.82 6.32
CA PRO A 20 -2.16 2.79 7.16
C PRO A 20 -1.33 4.07 7.32
N TYR A 21 -1.95 5.23 7.15
CA TYR A 21 -1.27 6.52 7.20
C TYR A 21 -2.11 7.61 7.85
N LYS A 22 -1.43 8.62 8.39
CA LYS A 22 -2.00 9.91 8.78
C LYS A 22 -1.81 10.90 7.63
N GLU A 23 -2.90 11.46 7.14
CA GLU A 23 -2.89 12.50 6.09
C GLU A 23 -2.85 13.88 6.75
N THR A 24 -1.88 14.70 6.37
CA THR A 24 -1.87 16.14 6.64
C THR A 24 -1.63 16.88 5.34
N HIS A 25 -1.85 18.19 5.34
CA HIS A 25 -1.57 19.01 4.17
C HIS A 25 -1.15 20.42 4.57
N HIS A 26 -0.43 21.10 3.69
CA HIS A 26 -0.06 22.50 3.85
C HIS A 26 -0.16 23.25 2.52
N GLN A 27 0.02 24.58 2.56
CA GLN A 27 0.10 25.37 1.33
C GLN A 27 1.32 24.94 0.50
N PRO A 28 1.19 24.90 -0.83
CA PRO A 28 2.31 24.69 -1.74
C PRO A 28 3.50 25.59 -1.41
N LEU A 29 4.69 25.00 -1.39
CA LEU A 29 5.91 25.70 -1.00
C LEU A 29 6.76 26.10 -2.22
N LYS A 30 7.44 27.24 -2.13
CA LYS A 30 8.47 27.67 -3.08
C LYS A 30 9.64 26.70 -3.04
N TRP A 31 10.08 26.24 -4.22
CA TRP A 31 11.22 25.32 -4.33
C TRP A 31 12.52 25.88 -3.72
N THR A 32 12.77 27.18 -3.84
CA THR A 32 14.05 27.81 -3.45
C THR A 32 14.24 27.95 -1.95
N ASP A 33 13.19 28.33 -1.20
CA ASP A 33 13.29 28.65 0.23
C ASP A 33 12.28 27.90 1.11
N ARG A 34 11.46 27.02 0.50
CA ARG A 34 10.43 26.20 1.17
C ARG A 34 9.41 27.01 1.96
N LYS A 35 9.21 28.29 1.63
CA LYS A 35 8.13 29.12 2.20
C LYS A 35 6.85 28.96 1.38
N PRO A 36 5.66 29.19 1.97
CA PRO A 36 4.40 29.15 1.23
C PRO A 36 4.41 30.08 0.00
N LEU A 37 3.80 29.61 -1.10
CA LEU A 37 3.46 30.44 -2.25
C LEU A 37 2.46 31.53 -1.83
N ALA A 38 2.50 32.68 -2.50
CA ALA A 38 1.52 33.72 -2.24
C ALA A 38 0.13 33.27 -2.73
N ASP A 39 -0.95 33.71 -2.07
CA ASP A 39 -2.31 33.27 -2.40
C ASP A 39 -2.73 33.54 -3.86
N GLY A 40 -2.15 34.58 -4.50
CA GLY A 40 -2.40 34.89 -5.91
C GLY A 40 -1.67 33.97 -6.91
N GLU A 41 -0.74 33.12 -6.45
CA GLU A 41 0.07 32.23 -7.28
C GLU A 41 -0.49 30.79 -7.30
N MET A 42 -1.56 30.51 -6.55
CA MET A 42 -2.14 29.18 -6.43
C MET A 42 -3.66 29.20 -6.35
N HIS A 43 -4.27 28.08 -6.74
CA HIS A 43 -5.70 27.91 -6.56
C HIS A 43 -5.99 27.56 -5.08
N PRO A 44 -7.07 28.05 -4.45
CA PRO A 44 -7.38 27.77 -3.03
C PRO A 44 -7.56 26.29 -2.67
N LYS A 45 -7.70 25.41 -3.67
CA LYS A 45 -7.82 23.95 -3.52
C LYS A 45 -6.50 23.20 -3.71
N SER A 46 -5.42 23.92 -4.04
CA SER A 46 -4.10 23.33 -4.21
C SER A 46 -3.44 23.17 -2.85
N HIS A 47 -3.11 21.94 -2.50
CA HIS A 47 -2.44 21.60 -1.25
C HIS A 47 -1.34 20.58 -1.52
N ASP A 48 -0.24 20.72 -0.79
CA ASP A 48 0.80 19.69 -0.72
C ASP A 48 0.39 18.72 0.40
N TYR A 49 0.14 17.46 0.04
CA TYR A 49 -0.28 16.42 0.97
C TYR A 49 0.93 15.64 1.50
N VAL A 50 0.93 15.36 2.80
CA VAL A 50 1.92 14.53 3.48
C VAL A 50 1.22 13.30 4.04
N LEU A 51 1.69 12.12 3.63
CA LEU A 51 1.18 10.82 4.07
C LEU A 51 2.22 10.15 4.97
N GLU A 52 1.98 10.15 6.28
CA GLU A 52 2.88 9.55 7.25
C GLU A 52 2.41 8.14 7.61
N PRO A 53 3.18 7.07 7.32
CA PRO A 53 2.80 5.71 7.69
C PRO A 53 2.65 5.56 9.21
N THR A 54 1.56 4.94 9.65
CA THR A 54 1.30 4.66 11.08
C THR A 54 1.67 3.24 11.48
N GLU A 55 1.90 2.37 10.51
CA GLU A 55 2.26 0.97 10.72
C GLU A 55 3.44 0.54 9.84
N LEU A 56 4.05 -0.59 10.21
CA LEU A 56 5.08 -1.21 9.38
C LEU A 56 4.45 -1.71 8.07
N TRP A 57 5.09 -1.37 6.96
CA TRP A 57 4.68 -1.80 5.61
C TRP A 57 5.40 -3.08 5.15
N GLN A 58 6.36 -3.56 5.95
CA GLN A 58 7.34 -4.56 5.56
C GLN A 58 6.77 -5.96 5.76
N TYR A 59 6.20 -6.51 4.69
CA TYR A 59 5.55 -7.81 4.70
C TYR A 59 6.19 -8.80 3.74
N ALA A 60 6.37 -10.04 4.19
CA ALA A 60 6.47 -11.22 3.34
C ALA A 60 5.13 -11.95 3.34
N ILE A 61 4.78 -12.59 2.23
CA ILE A 61 3.46 -13.20 2.03
C ILE A 61 3.56 -14.70 1.74
N ASP A 62 2.49 -15.43 2.04
CA ASP A 62 2.24 -16.78 1.55
C ASP A 62 1.32 -16.70 0.32
N THR A 63 1.87 -16.96 -0.86
CA THR A 63 1.14 -16.85 -2.13
C THR A 63 0.02 -17.87 -2.28
N ASP A 64 0.06 -18.98 -1.55
CA ASP A 64 -0.95 -20.03 -1.63
C ASP A 64 -2.17 -19.73 -0.74
N SER A 65 -2.06 -18.72 0.13
CA SER A 65 -3.11 -18.30 1.07
C SER A 65 -4.05 -17.21 0.52
N ILE A 66 -3.87 -16.79 -0.74
CA ILE A 66 -4.61 -15.67 -1.33
C ILE A 66 -6.09 -16.04 -1.51
N VAL A 67 -6.97 -15.19 -0.98
CA VAL A 67 -8.43 -15.32 -1.13
C VAL A 67 -9.01 -14.04 -1.71
N VAL A 68 -9.84 -14.18 -2.75
CA VAL A 68 -10.61 -13.08 -3.35
C VAL A 68 -11.88 -12.86 -2.53
N ASN A 69 -12.14 -11.63 -2.14
CA ASN A 69 -13.31 -11.25 -1.35
C ASN A 69 -14.09 -10.11 -2.03
N THR A 70 -15.37 -10.03 -1.73
CA THR A 70 -16.27 -8.97 -2.18
C THR A 70 -17.00 -8.36 -0.98
N SER A 71 -16.91 -7.04 -0.79
CA SER A 71 -17.58 -6.34 0.33
C SER A 71 -19.08 -6.10 0.10
N ILE A 72 -19.59 -6.35 -1.11
CA ILE A 72 -20.99 -6.10 -1.47
C ILE A 72 -21.56 -7.38 -2.09
N SER A 73 -22.61 -7.93 -1.48
CA SER A 73 -23.28 -9.18 -1.93
C SER A 73 -24.00 -9.01 -3.28
N THR A 74 -24.39 -7.79 -3.62
CA THR A 74 -24.96 -7.39 -4.91
C THR A 74 -24.57 -5.93 -5.17
N VAL A 75 -23.69 -5.67 -6.12
CA VAL A 75 -23.31 -4.31 -6.52
C VAL A 75 -24.49 -3.65 -7.23
N VAL A 76 -25.38 -3.01 -6.45
CA VAL A 76 -26.50 -2.24 -7.01
C VAL A 76 -26.05 -0.79 -7.28
N ASP A 77 -25.27 -0.20 -6.37
CA ASP A 77 -24.72 1.14 -6.50
C ASP A 77 -23.21 1.14 -6.22
N LEU A 78 -22.40 1.48 -7.22
CA LEU A 78 -20.95 1.66 -7.05
C LEU A 78 -20.66 3.03 -6.42
N PRO A 79 -19.79 3.12 -5.40
CA PRO A 79 -19.36 4.42 -4.89
C PRO A 79 -18.65 5.23 -5.98
N ASN A 80 -18.77 6.55 -5.91
CA ASN A 80 -18.13 7.49 -6.83
C ASN A 80 -17.29 8.51 -6.04
N PRO A 81 -15.95 8.54 -6.20
CA PRO A 81 -15.17 7.72 -7.13
C PRO A 81 -14.95 6.30 -6.60
N ILE A 82 -15.01 5.31 -7.50
CA ILE A 82 -14.91 3.88 -7.15
C ILE A 82 -13.52 3.46 -6.63
N PHE A 83 -12.50 4.30 -6.88
CA PHE A 83 -11.14 4.12 -6.38
C PHE A 83 -10.81 5.05 -5.20
N ALA A 84 -11.81 5.67 -4.54
CA ALA A 84 -11.56 6.25 -3.23
C ALA A 84 -11.06 5.18 -2.24
N LYS A 85 -10.35 5.60 -1.19
CA LYS A 85 -9.93 4.70 -0.11
C LYS A 85 -11.15 3.96 0.44
N ASP A 86 -11.03 2.64 0.60
CA ASP A 86 -12.08 1.72 1.04
C ASP A 86 -13.34 1.62 0.15
N ALA A 87 -13.36 2.27 -1.02
CA ALA A 87 -14.47 2.21 -1.96
C ALA A 87 -14.51 0.95 -2.87
N PRO A 88 -13.37 0.37 -3.30
CA PRO A 88 -13.43 -0.79 -4.20
C PRO A 88 -14.15 -1.99 -3.58
N PRO A 89 -15.07 -2.63 -4.33
CA PRO A 89 -15.86 -3.74 -3.80
C PRO A 89 -15.07 -5.05 -3.72
N VAL A 90 -14.03 -5.20 -4.54
CA VAL A 90 -13.19 -6.39 -4.60
C VAL A 90 -11.87 -6.11 -3.89
N PHE A 91 -11.53 -6.94 -2.91
CA PHE A 91 -10.25 -6.92 -2.21
C PHE A 91 -9.74 -8.35 -2.05
N LEU A 92 -8.43 -8.49 -1.85
CA LEU A 92 -7.82 -9.79 -1.56
C LEU A 92 -7.42 -9.83 -0.10
N THR A 93 -7.39 -11.02 0.47
CA THR A 93 -6.73 -11.27 1.75
C THR A 93 -5.64 -12.29 1.56
N VAL A 94 -4.49 -12.07 2.21
CA VAL A 94 -3.35 -12.98 2.16
C VAL A 94 -2.76 -13.10 3.56
N ASP A 95 -2.26 -14.28 3.89
CA ASP A 95 -1.48 -14.48 5.10
C ASP A 95 -0.06 -13.91 4.88
N ALA A 96 0.43 -13.19 5.88
CA ALA A 96 1.67 -12.44 5.81
C ALA A 96 2.40 -12.42 7.15
N TRP A 97 3.68 -12.04 7.08
CA TRP A 97 4.55 -11.89 8.23
C TRP A 97 5.28 -10.56 8.13
N LYS A 98 5.36 -9.86 9.26
CA LYS A 98 6.23 -8.70 9.41
C LYS A 98 7.68 -9.17 9.27
N ILE A 99 8.44 -8.51 8.39
CA ILE A 99 9.86 -8.78 8.16
C ILE A 99 10.68 -7.52 8.37
N ALA A 100 11.95 -7.68 8.72
CA ALA A 100 12.88 -6.56 8.72
C ALA A 100 13.31 -6.25 7.28
N ARG A 101 12.89 -5.09 6.75
CA ARG A 101 13.34 -4.59 5.44
C ARG A 101 13.72 -3.11 5.58
N PRO A 102 15.01 -2.78 5.74
CA PRO A 102 15.41 -1.40 5.99
C PRO A 102 15.06 -0.47 4.81
N ALA A 103 14.99 0.82 5.09
CA ALA A 103 15.01 1.85 4.07
C ALA A 103 16.39 2.50 4.07
N ASP A 104 16.93 2.79 2.90
CA ASP A 104 18.14 3.57 2.71
C ASP A 104 17.78 4.85 1.93
N ASN A 105 18.15 6.01 2.45
CA ASN A 105 17.77 7.33 1.89
C ASN A 105 16.27 7.43 1.56
N TYR A 106 15.42 7.02 2.50
CA TYR A 106 13.95 7.01 2.35
C TYR A 106 13.42 6.11 1.23
N THR A 107 14.27 5.24 0.68
CA THR A 107 13.92 4.28 -0.37
C THR A 107 13.96 2.87 0.21
N ALA A 108 12.93 2.07 -0.05
CA ALA A 108 12.92 0.67 0.35
C ALA A 108 14.10 -0.06 -0.31
N VAL A 109 14.98 -0.70 0.47
CA VAL A 109 16.06 -1.51 -0.10
C VAL A 109 15.50 -2.77 -0.78
N TRP A 110 16.37 -3.52 -1.45
CA TRP A 110 16.01 -4.81 -2.03
C TRP A 110 15.31 -5.70 -1.02
N ALA A 111 14.21 -6.32 -1.47
CA ALA A 111 13.45 -7.22 -0.62
C ALA A 111 14.30 -8.48 -0.32
N PRO A 112 14.29 -9.00 0.92
CA PRO A 112 15.02 -10.21 1.25
C PRO A 112 14.53 -11.38 0.38
N ILE A 113 15.45 -12.26 0.00
CA ILE A 113 15.12 -13.47 -0.74
C ILE A 113 14.66 -14.50 0.28
N ASP A 114 13.43 -14.98 0.12
CA ASP A 114 12.86 -16.07 0.90
C ASP A 114 13.03 -15.92 2.43
N PRO A 115 12.54 -14.81 3.03
CA PRO A 115 12.71 -14.58 4.46
C PRO A 115 12.12 -15.74 5.28
N VAL A 116 12.97 -16.26 6.16
CA VAL A 116 12.55 -17.20 7.21
C VAL A 116 11.68 -16.46 8.21
N VAL A 117 10.50 -17.01 8.47
CA VAL A 117 9.51 -16.38 9.36
C VAL A 117 8.95 -17.38 10.35
N ASP A 118 8.58 -16.85 11.51
CA ASP A 118 7.93 -17.60 12.58
C ASP A 118 6.46 -17.89 12.21
N LYS A 119 6.11 -19.16 12.03
CA LYS A 119 4.75 -19.61 11.64
C LYS A 119 3.66 -19.07 12.56
N ASP A 120 3.95 -18.89 13.84
CA ASP A 120 2.97 -18.48 14.84
C ASP A 120 2.70 -16.96 14.82
N LYS A 121 3.56 -16.18 14.16
CA LYS A 121 3.40 -14.71 14.00
C LYS A 121 2.67 -14.31 12.72
N LYS A 122 2.02 -15.26 12.06
CA LYS A 122 1.26 -15.04 10.84
C LYS A 122 0.07 -14.10 11.11
N GLU A 123 -0.12 -13.11 10.25
CA GLU A 123 -1.29 -12.23 10.28
C GLU A 123 -1.93 -12.12 8.89
N LYS A 124 -3.22 -11.82 8.85
CA LYS A 124 -3.94 -11.65 7.58
C LYS A 124 -3.96 -10.17 7.21
N ILE A 125 -3.45 -9.84 6.02
CA ILE A 125 -3.49 -8.48 5.49
C ILE A 125 -4.51 -8.35 4.35
N LYS A 126 -5.09 -7.16 4.21
CA LYS A 126 -6.01 -6.79 3.13
C LYS A 126 -5.20 -6.14 1.99
N LEU A 127 -5.41 -6.60 0.77
CA LEU A 127 -4.89 -5.97 -0.44
C LEU A 127 -6.05 -5.37 -1.22
N VAL A 128 -5.87 -4.14 -1.70
CA VAL A 128 -6.87 -3.39 -2.47
C VAL A 128 -6.32 -3.08 -3.87
N PRO A 129 -7.17 -2.74 -4.86
CA PRO A 129 -6.68 -2.30 -6.16
C PRO A 129 -5.70 -1.15 -6.00
N PHE A 130 -4.57 -1.24 -6.72
CA PHE A 130 -3.46 -0.28 -6.67
C PHE A 130 -3.94 1.18 -6.69
N GLY A 131 -4.87 1.51 -7.59
CA GLY A 131 -5.39 2.87 -7.75
C GLY A 131 -6.12 3.45 -6.53
N SER A 132 -6.56 2.60 -5.59
CA SER A 132 -7.23 3.05 -4.36
C SER A 132 -6.31 3.20 -3.14
N ALA A 133 -5.08 2.68 -3.22
CA ALA A 133 -4.12 2.76 -2.13
C ALA A 133 -3.21 3.97 -2.37
N LYS A 134 -3.39 5.07 -1.63
CA LYS A 134 -2.55 6.27 -1.85
C LYS A 134 -1.09 6.05 -1.41
N LEU A 135 -0.89 5.38 -0.29
CA LEU A 135 0.41 4.96 0.23
C LEU A 135 0.43 3.43 0.25
N HIS A 136 1.32 2.80 -0.51
CA HIS A 136 1.23 1.36 -0.72
C HIS A 136 2.55 0.68 -1.04
N ILE A 137 2.50 -0.66 -0.99
CA ILE A 137 3.51 -1.55 -1.56
C ILE A 137 2.84 -2.64 -2.39
N VAL A 138 3.47 -3.01 -3.52
CA VAL A 138 2.93 -3.95 -4.52
C VAL A 138 3.75 -5.21 -4.70
N GLN A 139 4.98 -5.22 -4.20
CA GLN A 139 5.94 -6.29 -4.41
C GLN A 139 6.40 -6.81 -3.05
N PHE A 140 6.11 -8.08 -2.81
CA PHE A 140 6.33 -8.74 -1.53
C PHE A 140 7.31 -9.90 -1.70
N PRO A 141 8.27 -10.11 -0.80
CA PRO A 141 8.96 -11.39 -0.67
C PRO A 141 7.98 -12.54 -0.43
N VAL A 142 8.31 -13.71 -0.95
CA VAL A 142 7.59 -14.95 -0.60
C VAL A 142 8.21 -15.50 0.69
N ALA A 143 7.38 -15.71 1.71
CA ALA A 143 7.83 -16.21 3.00
C ALA A 143 8.25 -17.69 2.95
N LYS A 144 9.23 -18.07 3.78
CA LYS A 144 9.53 -19.47 4.11
C LYS A 144 9.23 -19.71 5.59
N PRO A 145 8.07 -20.28 5.92
CA PRO A 145 7.72 -20.52 7.32
C PRO A 145 8.55 -21.67 7.90
N GLU A 146 9.21 -21.45 9.04
CA GLU A 146 9.95 -22.49 9.80
C GLU A 146 9.11 -23.14 10.90
#